data_AF-A0A0L6W9J7-F1
#
_entry.id   AF-A0A0L6W9J7-F1
#
_cell.length_a   1.000
_cell.length_b   1.000
_cell.length_c   1.000
_cell.angle_alpha   90.00
_cell.angle_beta   90.00
_cell.angle_gamma   90.00
#
_symmetry.space_group_name_H-M   'P 1'
#
loop_
_entity.id
_entity.type
_entity.pdbx_description
1 polymer ?
#
loop_
_entity_poly.entity_id
_entity_poly.type
_entity_poly.pdbx_seq_one_letter_code
_entity_poly.pdbx_strand_id
1 'polypeptide(L)'
;MALDEALCLGLTWDPDICLRMESANSQVNTSVGLAKNVPFTFAESFTIYLQVHIFVKPAYTVLLGCPFDTLTESNIQNLQNGSAIITIRDPNTGCWTALPTLQREKVPKAGVGGNSDLKF
;
A
#
# COMPACT_ATOMS: atom_id res chain seq x y z
N MET A 1 5.72 -1.49 -3.53
CA MET A 1 4.67 -2.16 -4.32
C MET A 1 5.22 -3.47 -4.87
N ALA A 2 4.36 -4.47 -5.02
CA ALA A 2 4.71 -5.74 -5.66
C ALA A 2 4.88 -5.57 -7.18
N LEU A 3 5.79 -6.32 -7.79
CA LEU A 3 6.12 -6.20 -9.21
C LEU A 3 4.94 -6.57 -10.12
N ASP A 4 4.18 -7.59 -9.76
CA ASP A 4 2.97 -8.01 -10.47
C ASP A 4 1.92 -6.88 -10.52
N GLU A 5 1.69 -6.22 -9.39
CA GLU A 5 0.79 -5.05 -9.32
C GLU A 5 1.32 -3.89 -10.18
N ALA A 6 2.62 -3.59 -10.08
CA ALA A 6 3.22 -2.51 -10.87
C ALA A 6 3.11 -2.76 -12.39
N LEU A 7 3.29 -4.02 -12.82
CA LEU A 7 3.10 -4.43 -14.21
C LEU A 7 1.64 -4.36 -14.64
N CYS A 8 0.71 -4.80 -13.78
CA CYS A 8 -0.74 -4.72 -14.02
C CYS A 8 -1.19 -3.27 -14.27
N LEU A 9 -0.66 -2.34 -13.46
CA LEU A 9 -0.91 -0.91 -13.57
C LEU A 9 -0.11 -0.21 -14.69
N GLY A 10 0.77 -0.93 -15.39
CA GLY A 10 1.61 -0.37 -16.47
C GLY A 10 2.60 0.69 -16.00
N LEU A 11 3.06 0.61 -14.73
CA LEU A 11 3.98 1.59 -14.18
C LEU A 11 5.38 1.45 -14.78
N THR A 12 6.03 2.57 -15.04
CA THR A 12 7.46 2.63 -15.33
C THR A 12 8.24 2.98 -14.08
N TRP A 13 9.44 2.44 -13.93
CA TRP A 13 10.33 2.73 -12.82
C TRP A 13 11.76 2.97 -13.26
N ASP A 14 12.48 3.70 -12.43
CA ASP A 14 13.90 4.00 -12.55
C ASP A 14 14.71 2.88 -11.88
N PRO A 15 15.43 2.02 -12.65
CA PRO A 15 16.16 0.88 -12.09
C PRO A 15 17.43 1.30 -11.34
N ASP A 16 17.93 2.52 -11.55
CA ASP A 16 19.16 3.01 -10.91
C ASP A 16 18.89 3.44 -9.45
N ILE A 17 17.63 3.67 -9.09
CA ILE A 17 17.21 4.07 -7.75
C ILE A 17 16.65 2.86 -7.00
N CYS A 18 17.54 2.11 -6.35
CA CYS A 18 17.21 0.94 -5.56
C CYS A 18 17.19 1.24 -4.05
N LEU A 19 16.32 0.53 -3.33
CA LEU A 19 16.20 0.54 -1.88
C LEU A 19 16.45 -0.86 -1.35
N ARG A 20 17.39 -1.00 -0.43
CA ARG A 20 17.55 -2.20 0.39
C ARG A 20 16.68 -2.07 1.64
N MET A 21 15.75 -3.00 1.79
CA MET A 21 14.86 -3.10 2.94
C MET A 21 15.18 -4.37 3.71
N GLU A 22 15.47 -4.23 4.99
CA GLU A 22 15.51 -5.36 5.92
C GLU A 22 14.12 -5.53 6.53
N SER A 23 13.49 -6.68 6.30
CA SER A 23 12.19 -7.01 6.86
C SER A 23 12.32 -7.58 8.27
N ALA A 24 11.20 -7.59 9.01
CA ALA A 24 11.15 -8.08 10.39
C ALA A 24 11.53 -9.57 10.56
N ASN A 25 11.64 -10.32 9.47
CA ASN A 25 12.14 -11.70 9.44
C ASN A 25 13.65 -11.79 9.13
N SER A 26 14.39 -10.68 9.21
CA SER A 26 15.82 -10.55 8.90
C SER A 26 16.20 -10.86 7.46
N GLN A 27 15.22 -10.93 6.54
CA GLN A 27 15.51 -11.00 5.12
C GLN A 27 15.78 -9.59 4.59
N VAL A 28 16.81 -9.48 3.75
CA VAL A 28 17.12 -8.24 3.05
C VAL A 28 16.58 -8.36 1.63
N ASN A 29 15.54 -7.60 1.35
CA ASN A 29 14.95 -7.49 0.04
C ASN A 29 15.43 -6.20 -0.62
N THR A 30 15.87 -6.29 -1.87
CA THR A 30 16.24 -5.11 -2.66
C THR A 30 15.14 -4.82 -3.65
N SER A 31 14.74 -3.55 -3.76
CA SER A 31 13.78 -3.14 -4.79
C SER A 31 14.42 -3.20 -6.18
N VAL A 32 13.61 -3.36 -7.21
CA VAL A 32 14.04 -3.36 -8.63
C VAL A 32 14.11 -1.95 -9.22
N GLY A 33 13.66 -0.94 -8.49
CA GLY A 33 13.63 0.44 -8.92
C GLY A 33 12.60 1.28 -8.19
N LEU A 34 12.51 2.55 -8.58
CA LEU A 34 11.59 3.53 -8.04
C LEU A 34 10.62 4.04 -9.12
N ALA A 35 9.32 3.85 -8.90
CA ALA A 35 8.28 4.53 -9.66
C ALA A 35 8.02 5.91 -9.07
N LYS A 36 8.03 6.95 -9.91
CA LYS A 36 7.90 8.35 -9.49
C LYS A 36 6.47 8.85 -9.70
N ASN A 37 5.96 9.64 -8.76
CA ASN A 37 4.65 10.30 -8.83
C ASN A 37 3.50 9.34 -9.17
N VAL A 38 3.43 8.21 -8.47
CA VAL A 38 2.32 7.27 -8.63
C VAL A 38 1.09 7.83 -7.91
N PRO A 39 -0.06 8.01 -8.58
CA PRO A 39 -1.28 8.50 -7.94
C PRO A 39 -1.90 7.42 -7.06
N PHE A 40 -2.22 7.78 -5.82
CA PHE A 40 -3.01 6.98 -4.89
C PHE A 40 -4.24 7.78 -4.51
N THR A 41 -5.41 7.27 -4.90
CA THR A 41 -6.70 7.86 -4.54
C THR A 41 -7.29 7.13 -3.34
N PHE A 42 -7.61 7.88 -2.30
CA PHE A 42 -8.28 7.46 -1.09
C PHE A 42 -9.63 8.17 -0.99
N ALA A 43 -10.64 7.52 -0.40
CA ALA A 43 -11.99 8.06 -0.26
C ALA A 43 -12.53 8.67 -1.58
N GLU A 44 -13.54 9.54 -1.50
CA GLU A 44 -14.00 10.30 -2.66
C GLU A 44 -13.06 11.50 -2.85
N SER A 45 -12.35 11.53 -3.99
CA SER A 45 -11.51 12.63 -4.47
C SER A 45 -10.18 12.94 -3.77
N PHE A 46 -9.72 12.18 -2.76
CA PHE A 46 -8.43 12.46 -2.13
C PHE A 46 -7.27 11.72 -2.82
N THR A 47 -6.55 12.40 -3.74
CA THR A 47 -5.41 11.81 -4.46
C THR A 47 -4.07 12.38 -4.00
N ILE A 48 -3.13 11.50 -3.65
CA ILE A 48 -1.74 11.86 -3.35
C ILE A 48 -0.79 11.18 -4.34
N TYR A 49 0.32 11.85 -4.63
CA TYR A 49 1.36 11.32 -5.50
C TYR A 49 2.51 10.81 -4.65
N LEU A 50 2.81 9.52 -4.74
CA LEU A 50 3.84 8.86 -3.94
C LEU A 50 5.00 8.37 -4.81
N GLN A 51 6.19 8.38 -4.21
CA GLN A 51 7.37 7.69 -4.72
C GLN A 51 7.33 6.25 -4.22
N VAL A 52 7.33 5.27 -5.12
CA VAL A 52 7.05 3.86 -4.78
C VAL A 52 8.17 2.94 -5.25
N HIS A 53 8.83 2.29 -4.31
CA HIS A 53 9.79 1.22 -4.63
C HIS A 53 9.08 -0.09 -4.98
N ILE A 54 9.57 -0.77 -6.03
CA ILE A 54 8.97 -2.01 -6.54
C ILE A 54 9.78 -3.23 -6.10
N PHE A 55 9.13 -4.29 -5.65
CA PHE A 55 9.76 -5.53 -5.17
C PHE A 55 9.20 -6.75 -5.89
N VAL A 56 10.05 -7.73 -6.22
CA VAL A 56 9.67 -8.88 -7.07
C VAL A 56 8.63 -9.80 -6.41
N LYS A 57 8.73 -10.05 -5.09
CA LYS A 57 7.82 -10.93 -4.33
C LYS A 57 7.66 -10.51 -2.86
N PRO A 58 7.19 -9.28 -2.57
CA PRO A 58 6.90 -8.88 -1.21
C PRO A 58 5.68 -9.64 -0.63
N ALA A 59 5.56 -9.67 0.69
CA ALA A 59 4.41 -10.28 1.37
C ALA A 59 3.15 -9.37 1.41
N TYR A 60 3.14 -8.30 0.62
CA TYR A 60 2.14 -7.24 0.59
C TYR A 60 2.03 -6.68 -0.84
N THR A 61 0.86 -6.20 -1.25
CA THR A 61 0.69 -5.52 -2.56
C THR A 61 1.33 -4.14 -2.54
N VAL A 62 1.02 -3.33 -1.53
CA VAL A 62 1.61 -2.01 -1.29
C VAL A 62 1.90 -1.89 0.20
N LEU A 63 3.03 -1.26 0.53
CA LEU A 63 3.38 -0.88 1.88
C LEU A 63 3.46 0.65 1.92
N LEU A 64 2.58 1.27 2.70
CA LEU A 64 2.65 2.69 3.04
C LEU A 64 3.44 2.80 4.34
N GLY A 65 4.42 3.71 4.36
CA GLY A 65 5.26 3.94 5.52
C GLY A 65 5.30 5.40 5.92
N CYS A 66 6.27 5.75 6.75
CA CYS A 66 6.42 7.09 7.33
C CYS A 66 6.32 8.27 6.33
N PRO A 67 6.81 8.19 5.06
CA PRO A 67 6.59 9.27 4.10
C PRO A 67 5.11 9.56 3.81
N PHE A 68 4.28 8.52 3.73
CA PHE A 68 2.83 8.66 3.59
C PHE A 68 2.23 9.24 4.87
N ASP A 69 2.63 8.73 6.03
CA ASP A 69 2.11 9.18 7.32
C ASP A 69 2.43 10.66 7.58
N THR A 70 3.66 11.08 7.26
CA THR A 70 4.11 12.46 7.40
C THR A 70 3.36 13.38 6.43
N LEU A 71 3.19 12.97 5.17
CA LEU A 71 2.53 13.78 4.15
C LEU A 71 1.04 13.99 4.45
N THR A 72 0.39 12.99 5.05
CA THR A 72 -1.05 13.00 5.30
C THR A 72 -1.41 13.28 6.76
N GLU A 73 -0.43 13.62 7.61
CA GLU A 73 -0.62 13.76 9.06
C GLU A 73 -1.42 12.58 9.65
N SER A 74 -1.08 11.36 9.20
CA SER A 74 -1.90 10.19 9.48
C SER A 74 -1.93 9.87 10.97
N ASN A 75 -3.07 9.40 11.45
CA ASN A 75 -3.24 8.90 12.81
C ASN A 75 -4.01 7.59 12.79
N ILE A 76 -3.42 6.58 13.43
CA ILE A 76 -3.97 5.23 13.53
C ILE A 76 -4.54 5.03 14.93
N GLN A 77 -5.85 4.80 15.00
CA GLN A 77 -6.55 4.47 16.24
C GLN A 77 -6.86 2.98 16.27
N ASN A 78 -6.18 2.25 17.15
CA ASN A 78 -6.45 0.83 17.39
C ASN A 78 -7.59 0.68 18.40
N LEU A 79 -8.62 -0.08 18.03
CA LEU A 79 -9.80 -0.30 18.85
C LEU A 79 -9.71 -1.63 19.61
N GLN A 80 -10.41 -1.74 20.75
CA GLN A 80 -10.37 -2.93 21.61
C GLN A 80 -10.87 -4.21 20.92
N ASN A 81 -11.72 -4.06 19.90
CA ASN A 81 -12.23 -5.17 19.09
C ASN A 81 -11.20 -5.69 18.06
N GLY A 82 -9.97 -5.16 18.03
CA GLY A 82 -8.91 -5.56 17.12
C GLY A 82 -9.02 -4.97 15.71
N SER A 83 -9.96 -4.05 15.47
CA SER A 83 -9.99 -3.21 14.27
C SER A 83 -9.15 -1.94 14.47
N ALA A 84 -8.81 -1.27 13.38
CA ALA A 84 -8.21 0.05 13.45
C ALA A 84 -8.90 1.02 12.49
N ILE A 85 -8.77 2.31 12.79
CA ILE A 85 -9.20 3.39 11.91
C ILE A 85 -7.97 4.24 11.62
N ILE A 86 -7.71 4.50 10.34
CA ILE A 86 -6.67 5.42 9.90
C ILE A 86 -7.35 6.72 9.51
N THR A 87 -7.02 7.80 10.19
CA THR A 87 -7.40 9.15 9.80
C THR A 87 -6.26 9.78 9.01
N ILE A 88 -6.57 10.39 7.88
CA ILE A 88 -5.61 11.06 7.00
C ILE A 88 -6.14 12.43 6.62
N ARG A 89 -5.24 13.39 6.52
CA ARG A 89 -5.47 14.74 6.04
C ARG A 89 -5.02 14.85 4.60
N ASP A 90 -5.85 15.47 3.77
CA ASP A 90 -5.46 15.85 2.43
C ASP A 90 -4.55 17.09 2.46
N PRO A 91 -3.27 16.99 2.07
CA PRO A 91 -2.39 18.15 2.03
C PRO A 91 -2.83 19.21 1.02
N ASN A 92 -3.65 18.87 0.01
CA ASN A 92 -4.11 19.81 -1.01
C ASN A 92 -5.34 20.60 -0.55
N THR A 93 -6.32 19.95 0.09
CA THR A 93 -7.58 20.59 0.50
C THR A 93 -7.63 20.92 1.99
N GLY A 94 -6.81 20.26 2.80
CA GLY A 94 -6.83 20.34 4.26
C GLY A 94 -7.95 19.52 4.92
N CYS A 95 -8.80 18.84 4.13
CA CYS A 95 -9.88 18.02 4.64
C CYS A 95 -9.37 16.73 5.29
N TRP A 96 -10.07 16.29 6.34
CA TRP A 96 -9.78 15.02 7.02
C TRP A 96 -10.73 13.93 6.53
N THR A 97 -10.21 12.72 6.35
CA THR A 97 -11.02 11.53 6.07
C THR A 97 -10.57 10.37 6.95
N ALA A 98 -11.53 9.50 7.28
CA ALA A 98 -11.31 8.31 8.11
C ALA A 98 -11.52 7.05 7.27
N LEU A 99 -10.51 6.18 7.25
CA LEU A 99 -10.51 4.91 6.55
C LEU A 99 -10.55 3.77 7.58
N PRO A 100 -11.59 2.92 7.58
CA PRO A 100 -11.58 1.72 8.41
C PRO A 100 -10.56 0.73 7.86
N THR A 101 -9.83 0.05 8.73
CA THR A 101 -8.98 -1.08 8.34
C THR A 101 -9.73 -2.38 8.53
N LEU A 102 -9.45 -3.34 7.64
CA LEU A 102 -9.91 -4.71 7.78
C LEU A 102 -8.74 -5.56 8.28
N GLN A 103 -9.06 -6.59 9.07
CA GLN A 103 -8.06 -7.61 9.37
C GLN A 103 -7.62 -8.27 8.07
N ARG A 104 -6.32 -8.52 7.95
CA ARG A 104 -5.78 -9.27 6.82
C ARG A 104 -6.38 -10.68 6.87
N GLU A 105 -7.35 -10.95 6.00
CA GLU A 105 -7.83 -12.31 5.80
C GLU A 105 -6.68 -13.18 5.31
N LYS A 106 -6.61 -14.43 5.80
CA LYS A 106 -5.75 -15.43 5.16
C LYS A 106 -6.34 -15.66 3.77
N VAL A 107 -5.68 -15.15 2.73
CA VAL A 107 -5.99 -15.55 1.36
C VAL A 107 -6.00 -17.09 1.34
N PRO A 108 -7.14 -17.74 1.00
CA PRO A 108 -7.16 -19.18 0.83
C PRO A 108 -6.08 -19.52 -0.19
N LYS A 109 -5.17 -20.45 0.15
CA LYS A 109 -4.25 -21.00 -0.86
C LYS A 109 -5.14 -21.49 -2.00
N ALA A 110 -5.03 -20.87 -3.17
CA ALA A 110 -5.76 -21.28 -4.36
C ALA A 110 -5.45 -22.75 -4.64
N GLY A 111 -6.38 -23.60 -4.23
CA GLY A 111 -6.41 -25.03 -4.42
C GLY A 111 -7.83 -25.38 -4.82
N VAL A 112 -8.11 -25.17 -6.10
CA VAL A 112 -9.15 -25.81 -6.91
C VAL A 112 -10.60 -25.70 -6.40
N GLY A 113 -11.39 -24.88 -7.12
CA GLY A 113 -12.78 -25.16 -7.44
C GLY A 113 -13.84 -24.46 -6.59
N GLY A 114 -14.68 -23.66 -7.25
CA GLY A 114 -15.97 -23.23 -6.69
C GLY A 114 -16.27 -21.76 -6.91
N ASN A 115 -17.09 -21.49 -7.91
CA ASN A 115 -17.70 -20.21 -8.25
C ASN A 115 -18.40 -19.56 -7.03
N SER A 116 -18.04 -18.32 -6.70
CA SER A 116 -19.02 -17.36 -6.17
C SER A 116 -18.53 -15.93 -6.39
N ASP A 117 -19.36 -15.17 -7.09
CA ASP A 117 -19.25 -13.73 -7.31
C ASP A 117 -18.94 -12.97 -6.02
N LEU A 118 -17.86 -12.18 -6.01
CA LEU A 118 -17.73 -11.07 -5.09
C LEU A 118 -17.64 -9.78 -5.91
N LYS A 119 -18.76 -9.06 -5.97
CA LYS A 119 -18.79 -7.62 -6.22
C LYS A 119 -18.23 -6.95 -4.98
N PHE A 120 -17.15 -6.18 -5.12
CA PHE A 120 -17.00 -4.81 -4.64
C PHE A 120 -15.90 -4.14 -5.46
#